data_AF-A0A7J4NTA1-F1
#
_entry.id   AF-A0A7J4NTA1-F1
#
_cell.length_a   1.000
_cell.length_b   1.000
_cell.length_c   1.000
_cell.angle_alpha   90.00
_cell.angle_beta   90.00
_cell.angle_gamma   90.00
#
_symmetry.space_group_name_H-M   'P 1'
#
loop_
_entity.id
_entity.type
_entity.pdbx_description
1 polymer ?
#
loop_
_entity_poly.entity_id
_entity_poly.type
_entity_poly.pdbx_seq_one_letter_code
_entity_poly.pdbx_strand_id
1 'polypeptide(L)'
;MNKTLPNGGNNMTKADILSQIKKAEEDTRTMISEANEAKARNILEAKNQSRELINEAKNESATIADQEISQAKEKIKSEKEKMLKEGVAAAESIKSKANSNLAKATEYLVGQFERSIHA
;
A
#
# COMPACT_ATOMS: atom_id res chain seq x y z
N MET A 1 68.27 50.90 -38.09
CA MET A 1 68.08 50.22 -39.38
C MET A 1 67.09 49.07 -39.16
N ASN A 2 65.93 49.20 -39.78
CA ASN A 2 64.81 48.28 -39.98
C ASN A 2 64.49 47.18 -38.94
N LYS A 3 63.40 47.38 -38.18
CA LYS A 3 62.75 46.36 -37.35
C LYS A 3 61.58 45.78 -38.16
N THR A 4 61.79 44.66 -38.85
CA THR A 4 60.73 43.88 -39.48
C THR A 4 60.14 42.90 -38.47
N LEU A 5 58.95 43.22 -37.97
CA LEU A 5 58.06 42.24 -37.33
C LEU A 5 57.25 41.57 -38.45
N PRO A 6 57.30 40.23 -38.63
CA PRO A 6 56.40 39.55 -39.54
C PRO A 6 54.97 39.60 -38.97
N ASN A 7 54.08 40.10 -39.80
CA ASN A 7 52.66 40.33 -39.56
C ASN A 7 51.96 39.01 -39.23
N GLY A 8 51.73 38.75 -37.94
CA GLY A 8 50.95 37.62 -37.42
C GLY A 8 49.44 37.86 -37.51
N GLY A 9 48.92 38.10 -38.72
CA GLY A 9 47.49 38.21 -38.98
C GLY A 9 46.98 36.98 -39.70
N ASN A 10 46.32 36.06 -38.99
CA ASN A 10 45.56 34.95 -39.58
C ASN A 10 44.52 35.50 -40.58
N ASN A 11 44.86 35.53 -41.87
CA ASN A 11 43.94 35.90 -42.94
C ASN A 11 43.21 34.64 -43.40
N MET A 12 42.18 34.22 -42.66
CA MET A 12 41.28 33.18 -43.13
C MET A 12 40.57 33.64 -44.40
N THR A 13 40.53 32.78 -45.42
CA THR A 13 39.83 33.13 -46.64
C THR A 13 38.32 33.17 -46.38
N LYS A 14 37.58 33.92 -47.20
CA LYS A 14 36.11 33.93 -47.15
C LYS A 14 35.52 32.51 -47.24
N ALA A 15 36.19 31.60 -47.95
CA ALA A 15 35.79 30.19 -48.05
C ALA A 15 35.97 29.43 -46.73
N ASP A 16 37.07 29.66 -46.01
CA ASP A 16 37.33 29.02 -44.70
C ASP A 16 36.30 29.44 -43.65
N ILE A 17 35.93 30.73 -43.64
CA ILE A 17 34.90 31.27 -42.74
C ILE A 17 33.54 30.63 -43.03
N LEU A 18 33.14 30.53 -44.30
CA LEU A 18 31.89 29.88 -44.69
C LEU A 18 31.88 28.39 -44.37
N SER A 19 33.03 27.71 -44.49
CA SER A 19 33.16 26.29 -44.11
C SER A 19 32.99 26.10 -42.61
N GLN A 20 33.54 27.00 -41.78
CA GLN A 20 33.37 26.95 -40.33
C GLN A 20 31.93 27.23 -39.91
N ILE A 21 31.26 28.19 -40.56
CA ILE A 21 29.84 28.48 -40.30
C ILE A 21 28.99 27.25 -40.61
N LYS A 22 29.18 26.62 -41.78
CA LYS A 22 28.45 25.40 -42.14
C LYS A 22 28.66 24.26 -41.14
N LYS A 23 29.90 24.07 -40.70
CA LYS A 23 30.21 23.06 -39.68
C LYS A 23 29.49 23.37 -38.36
N ALA A 24 29.55 24.62 -37.89
CA ALA A 24 28.86 25.04 -36.67
C ALA A 24 27.33 24.90 -36.78
N GLU A 25 26.74 25.17 -37.96
CA GLU A 25 25.32 24.93 -38.22
C GLU A 25 24.95 23.45 -38.15
N GLU A 26 25.78 22.56 -38.72
CA GLU A 26 25.58 21.11 -38.68
C GLU A 26 25.73 20.55 -37.25
N ASP A 27 26.75 21.01 -36.53
CA ASP A 27 26.97 20.65 -35.11
C ASP A 27 25.77 21.11 -34.26
N THR A 28 25.23 22.30 -34.51
CA THR A 28 24.04 22.81 -33.82
C THR A 28 22.79 21.99 -34.14
N ARG A 29 22.57 21.61 -35.41
CA ARG A 29 21.45 20.74 -35.79
C ARG A 29 21.54 19.39 -35.10
N THR A 30 22.74 18.82 -35.01
CA THR A 30 22.99 17.55 -34.32
C THR A 30 22.69 17.68 -32.83
N MET A 31 23.22 18.71 -32.16
CA MET A 31 22.93 18.98 -30.74
C MET A 31 21.43 19.13 -30.46
N ILE A 32 20.68 19.81 -31.33
CA ILE A 32 19.23 19.95 -31.18
C ILE A 32 18.52 18.60 -31.35
N SER A 33 18.94 17.78 -32.31
CA SER A 33 18.37 16.44 -32.51
C SER A 33 18.60 15.55 -31.29
N GLU A 34 19.84 15.50 -30.79
CA GLU A 34 20.21 14.73 -29.60
C GLU A 34 19.44 15.21 -28.35
N ALA A 35 19.31 16.52 -28.16
CA ALA A 35 18.54 17.09 -27.05
C ALA A 35 17.06 16.71 -27.12
N ASN A 36 16.46 16.70 -28.31
CA ASN A 36 15.07 16.29 -28.50
C ASN A 36 14.88 14.79 -28.23
N GLU A 37 15.81 13.95 -28.68
CA GLU A 37 15.79 12.51 -28.38
C GLU A 37 15.95 12.24 -26.88
N ALA A 38 16.90 12.91 -26.22
CA ALA A 38 17.10 12.80 -24.78
C ALA A 38 15.86 13.23 -24.01
N LYS A 39 15.24 14.34 -24.39
CA LYS A 39 13.96 14.79 -23.82
C LYS A 39 12.86 13.74 -23.98
N ALA A 40 12.72 13.16 -25.16
CA ALA A 40 11.70 12.14 -25.42
C ALA A 40 11.94 10.87 -24.58
N ARG A 41 13.20 10.42 -24.47
CA ARG A 41 13.59 9.29 -23.63
C ARG A 41 13.28 9.55 -22.16
N ASN A 42 13.67 10.71 -21.63
CA ASN A 42 13.43 11.07 -20.23
C ASN A 42 11.93 11.11 -19.90
N ILE A 43 11.10 11.63 -20.81
CA ILE A 43 9.63 11.65 -20.62
C ILE A 43 9.07 10.23 -20.61
N LEU A 44 9.54 9.35 -21.51
CA LEU A 44 9.08 7.97 -21.58
C LEU A 44 9.51 7.17 -20.35
N GLU A 45 10.75 7.34 -19.91
CA GLU A 45 11.28 6.71 -18.69
C GLU A 45 10.49 7.15 -17.46
N ALA A 46 10.28 8.45 -17.27
CA ALA A 46 9.50 8.98 -16.16
C ALA A 46 8.06 8.45 -16.16
N LYS A 47 7.44 8.29 -17.33
CA LYS A 47 6.10 7.70 -17.47
C LYS A 47 6.09 6.22 -17.11
N ASN A 48 7.11 5.46 -17.49
CA ASN A 48 7.22 4.05 -17.16
C ASN A 48 7.43 3.86 -15.66
N GLN A 49 8.37 4.59 -15.07
CA GLN A 49 8.60 4.60 -13.62
C GLN A 49 7.34 4.98 -12.85
N SER A 50 6.60 5.99 -13.31
CA SER A 50 5.32 6.38 -12.68
C SER A 50 4.29 5.25 -12.72
N ARG A 51 4.21 4.50 -13.83
CA ARG A 51 3.29 3.36 -13.95
C ARG A 51 3.71 2.19 -13.07
N GLU A 52 5.00 1.94 -12.97
CA GLU A 52 5.57 0.91 -12.08
C GLU A 52 5.23 1.23 -10.63
N LEU A 53 5.48 2.47 -10.17
CA LEU A 53 5.13 2.92 -8.81
C LEU A 53 3.64 2.78 -8.51
N ILE A 54 2.76 3.13 -9.45
CA ILE A 54 1.30 2.98 -9.27
C ILE A 54 0.91 1.49 -9.16
N ASN A 55 1.52 0.63 -9.98
CA ASN A 55 1.24 -0.81 -9.94
C ASN A 55 1.76 -1.45 -8.66
N GLU A 56 2.96 -1.08 -8.20
CA GLU A 56 3.53 -1.52 -6.93
C GLU A 56 2.64 -1.11 -5.76
N ALA A 57 2.29 0.18 -5.68
CA ALA A 57 1.40 0.68 -4.63
C ALA A 57 0.03 -0.02 -4.62
N LYS A 58 -0.51 -0.33 -5.81
CA LYS A 58 -1.77 -1.09 -5.93
C LYS A 58 -1.63 -2.52 -5.40
N ASN A 59 -0.56 -3.21 -5.75
CA ASN A 59 -0.30 -4.58 -5.31
C ASN A 59 -0.03 -4.65 -3.80
N GLU A 60 0.74 -3.69 -3.26
CA GLU A 60 0.97 -3.55 -1.83
C GLU A 60 -0.34 -3.30 -1.08
N SER A 61 -1.16 -2.35 -1.57
CA SER A 61 -2.45 -2.06 -0.96
C SER A 61 -3.39 -3.27 -0.97
N ALA A 62 -3.44 -4.04 -2.05
CA ALA A 62 -4.22 -5.27 -2.12
C ALA A 62 -3.71 -6.31 -1.10
N THR A 63 -2.39 -6.47 -0.99
CA THR A 63 -1.77 -7.40 -0.04
C THR A 63 -2.08 -7.02 1.40
N ILE A 64 -1.99 -5.73 1.75
CA ILE A 64 -2.32 -5.22 3.08
C ILE A 64 -3.80 -5.46 3.39
N ALA A 65 -4.70 -5.16 2.44
CA ALA A 65 -6.13 -5.40 2.62
C ALA A 65 -6.44 -6.88 2.88
N ASP A 66 -5.82 -7.79 2.12
CA ASP A 66 -6.01 -9.23 2.31
C ASP A 66 -5.47 -9.69 3.68
N GLN A 67 -4.33 -9.15 4.12
CA GLN A 67 -3.76 -9.42 5.45
C GLN A 67 -4.69 -8.94 6.57
N GLU A 68 -5.20 -7.72 6.49
CA GLU A 68 -6.12 -7.15 7.48
C GLU A 68 -7.42 -7.98 7.56
N ILE A 69 -7.98 -8.38 6.41
CA ILE A 69 -9.17 -9.25 6.36
C ILE A 69 -8.88 -10.61 6.99
N SER A 70 -7.72 -11.20 6.72
CA SER A 70 -7.34 -12.49 7.32
C SER A 70 -7.20 -12.38 8.84
N GLN A 71 -6.50 -11.36 9.34
CA GLN A 71 -6.35 -11.12 10.77
C GLN A 71 -7.69 -10.85 11.45
N ALA A 72 -8.58 -10.08 10.82
CA ALA A 72 -9.93 -9.84 11.33
C ALA A 72 -10.73 -11.14 11.43
N LYS A 73 -10.65 -12.03 10.42
CA LYS A 73 -11.32 -13.34 10.45
C LYS A 73 -10.80 -14.23 11.58
N GLU A 74 -9.49 -14.27 11.80
CA GLU A 74 -8.88 -15.02 12.90
C GLU A 74 -9.33 -14.49 14.26
N LYS A 75 -9.35 -13.16 14.42
CA LYS A 75 -9.84 -12.52 15.64
C LYS A 75 -11.31 -12.85 15.90
N ILE A 76 -12.18 -12.72 14.89
CA ILE A 76 -13.61 -13.09 15.00
C ILE A 76 -13.76 -14.55 15.39
N LYS A 77 -12.97 -15.46 14.80
CA LYS A 77 -13.00 -16.89 15.14
C LYS A 77 -12.63 -17.12 16.60
N SER A 78 -11.53 -16.51 17.06
CA SER A 78 -11.06 -16.61 18.45
C SER A 78 -12.09 -16.06 19.44
N GLU A 79 -12.66 -14.89 19.16
CA GLU A 79 -13.70 -14.28 20.00
C GLU A 79 -14.97 -15.13 20.03
N LYS A 80 -15.40 -15.69 18.89
CA LYS A 80 -16.53 -16.62 18.83
C LYS A 80 -16.28 -17.87 19.69
N GLU A 81 -15.11 -18.48 19.58
CA GLU A 81 -14.76 -19.66 20.39
C GLU A 81 -14.74 -19.33 21.89
N LYS A 82 -14.24 -18.14 22.27
CA LYS A 82 -14.29 -17.65 23.64
C LYS A 82 -15.73 -17.48 24.13
N MET A 83 -16.58 -16.78 23.37
CA MET A 83 -17.99 -16.58 23.72
C MET A 83 -18.75 -17.90 23.85
N LEU A 84 -18.50 -18.87 22.98
CA LEU A 84 -19.11 -20.20 23.07
C LEU A 84 -18.69 -20.93 24.35
N LYS A 85 -17.39 -20.92 24.69
CA LYS A 85 -16.88 -21.53 25.94
C LYS A 85 -17.50 -20.87 27.18
N GLU A 86 -17.56 -19.55 27.20
CA GLU A 86 -18.19 -18.79 28.29
C GLU A 86 -19.69 -19.11 28.41
N GLY A 87 -20.40 -19.19 27.28
CA GLY A 87 -21.82 -19.56 27.24
C GLY A 87 -22.09 -20.97 27.76
N VAL A 88 -21.26 -21.95 27.37
CA VAL A 88 -21.36 -23.33 27.88
C VAL A 88 -21.12 -23.36 29.39
N ALA A 89 -20.05 -22.72 29.88
CA ALA A 89 -19.75 -22.66 31.31
C ALA A 89 -20.88 -21.99 32.12
N ALA A 90 -21.46 -20.91 31.60
CA ALA A 90 -22.61 -20.24 32.22
C ALA A 90 -23.84 -21.15 32.28
N ALA A 91 -24.16 -21.86 31.18
CA ALA A 91 -25.28 -22.78 31.12
C ALA A 91 -25.11 -23.96 32.09
N GLU A 92 -23.90 -24.53 32.18
CA GLU A 92 -23.57 -25.57 33.16
C GLU A 92 -23.72 -25.09 34.60
N SER A 93 -23.28 -23.86 34.89
CA SER A 93 -23.48 -23.24 36.22
C SER A 93 -24.95 -23.09 36.56
N ILE A 94 -25.77 -22.61 35.63
CA ILE A 94 -27.23 -22.48 35.81
C ILE A 94 -27.85 -23.85 36.05
N LYS A 95 -27.51 -24.85 35.22
CA LYS A 95 -28.01 -26.23 35.35
C LYS A 95 -27.66 -26.80 36.73
N SER A 96 -26.42 -26.63 37.18
CA SER A 96 -25.98 -27.11 38.50
C SER A 96 -26.76 -26.43 39.62
N LYS A 97 -26.93 -25.10 39.56
CA LYS A 97 -27.71 -24.35 40.55
C LYS A 97 -29.18 -24.77 40.57
N ALA A 98 -29.80 -24.96 39.40
CA ALA A 98 -31.18 -25.43 39.29
C ALA A 98 -31.33 -26.82 39.90
N ASN A 99 -30.45 -27.76 39.54
CA ASN A 99 -30.47 -29.13 40.09
C ASN A 99 -30.33 -29.14 41.62
N SER A 100 -29.46 -28.31 42.19
CA SER A 100 -29.31 -28.23 43.65
C SER A 100 -30.54 -27.69 44.39
N ASN A 101 -31.41 -26.93 43.70
CA ASN A 101 -32.62 -26.36 44.29
C ASN A 101 -33.88 -27.18 44.01
N LEU A 102 -33.82 -28.18 43.13
CA LEU A 102 -34.98 -28.95 42.67
C LEU A 102 -35.73 -29.62 43.82
N ALA A 103 -35.01 -30.27 44.74
CA ALA A 103 -35.61 -30.93 45.90
C ALA A 103 -36.35 -29.95 46.80
N LYS A 104 -35.69 -28.82 47.15
CA LYS A 104 -36.29 -27.75 47.98
C LYS A 104 -37.53 -27.13 47.33
N ALA A 105 -37.48 -26.89 46.02
CA ALA A 105 -38.63 -26.35 45.28
C ALA A 105 -39.82 -27.32 45.29
N THR A 106 -39.54 -28.63 45.12
CA THR A 106 -40.57 -29.67 45.15
C THR A 106 -41.19 -29.80 46.54
N GLU A 107 -40.36 -29.84 47.59
CA GLU A 107 -40.81 -29.88 48.99
C GLU A 107 -41.66 -28.66 49.35
N TYR A 108 -41.23 -27.45 48.91
CA TYR A 108 -42.01 -26.23 49.10
C TYR A 108 -43.39 -26.31 48.42
N LEU A 109 -43.46 -26.76 47.17
CA LEU A 109 -44.71 -26.90 46.43
C LEU A 109 -45.67 -27.89 47.09
N VAL A 110 -45.18 -29.08 47.47
CA VAL A 110 -45.98 -30.09 48.18
C VAL A 110 -46.52 -29.51 49.49
N GLY A 111 -45.66 -28.86 50.29
CA GLY A 111 -46.08 -28.26 51.55
C GLY A 111 -47.11 -27.13 51.39
N GLN A 112 -47.06 -26.35 50.30
CA GLN A 112 -48.11 -25.37 50.01
C GLN A 112 -49.44 -26.03 49.62
N PHE A 113 -49.36 -27.13 48.88
CA PHE A 113 -50.54 -27.88 48.47
C PHE A 113 -51.27 -28.48 49.68
N GLU A 114 -50.53 -29.15 50.57
CA GLU A 114 -51.07 -29.71 51.81
C GLU A 114 -51.72 -28.64 52.70
N ARG A 115 -51.06 -27.49 52.88
CA ARG A 115 -51.63 -26.35 53.61
C ARG A 115 -52.94 -25.84 53.00
N SER A 116 -53.06 -25.86 51.67
CA SER A 116 -54.27 -25.37 50.98
C SER A 116 -55.44 -26.35 51.08
N ILE A 117 -55.20 -27.63 51.37
CA ILE A 117 -56.26 -28.64 51.58
C ILE A 117 -56.70 -28.69 53.05
N HIS A 118 -55.84 -28.31 53.97
CA HIS A 118 -56.11 -28.34 55.42
C HIS A 118 -56.49 -26.97 56.03
N ALA A 119 -56.53 -25.91 55.21
CA ALA A 119 -57.08 -24.60 55.54
C ALA A 119 -58.55 -24.50 55.14
#